data_AF-A0A2G8KQT0-F1
#
_entry.id   AF-A0A2G8KQT0-F1
#
_cell.length_a   1.000
_cell.length_b   1.000
_cell.length_c   1.000
_cell.angle_alpha   90.00
_cell.angle_beta   90.00
_cell.angle_gamma   90.00
#
_symmetry.space_group_name_H-M   'P 1'
#
loop_
_entity.id
_entity.type
_entity.pdbx_description
1 polymer ?
#
loop_
_entity_poly.entity_id
_entity_poly.type
_entity_poly.pdbx_seq_one_letter_code
_entity_poly.pdbx_strand_id
1 'polypeptide(L)'
;MIAVCCILYVVVGVITSCGVGNCGAADDTTPHRHLAVLDETIFLAGSDKTDSISDVESVVWLKETNKIMKQSSFDGTPSTEGRYTMYAEFQDTAGSLETSLEIRNISFSDAGSYTCKIYYHEKLPFFIQHKIQVQGYPWLAKDKEVYSEGHMVSAICCANSSRAVTDTSLDWSIQNGAISNQVETGNKSIVSTDVQLTCSNLTFPATRHQHQQQLTCMIRNERNLSADTNLFILYSASVQISVLNSTNTDDTSTSIEECAIGIIVCEADGNPPANVTLQKQARNEGWTRQLHLPAVQSRDGWNTSWTFYCTISAGMMPESTMRTFNGLDAQRNSEQHEIDVLFSTHTILTSANVMNVGENDDFYFECATESNPVAVVTLQKIVNIDEWTDLSAKPSLISNDGFKSTWRFYFINASLEVAGTYRCLGFNGVGVETASVPILVEIEDEKKLFGVKITDHSVTIVIVIASILLLLLVIILIAYIKRRNHRSVTIPDELYR
;
A
#
# COMPACT_ATOMS: atom_id res chain seq x y z
N MET A 1 50.90 3.79 -5.91
CA MET A 1 51.57 4.50 -4.80
C MET A 1 50.76 5.73 -4.47
N ILE A 2 49.83 5.61 -3.50
CA ILE A 2 49.11 6.74 -2.92
C ILE A 2 49.41 6.63 -1.43
N ALA A 3 50.16 7.60 -0.91
CA ALA A 3 50.54 7.65 0.49
C ALA A 3 49.31 8.03 1.32
N VAL A 4 48.84 7.08 2.12
CA VAL A 4 47.79 7.27 3.11
C VAL A 4 48.45 7.93 4.33
N CYS A 5 48.16 9.22 4.52
CA CYS A 5 48.48 9.94 5.75
C CYS A 5 47.48 9.50 6.83
N CYS A 6 47.91 8.60 7.72
CA CYS A 6 47.21 8.34 8.97
C CYS A 6 47.41 9.54 9.90
N ILE A 7 46.41 10.42 9.97
CA ILE A 7 46.27 11.39 11.05
C ILE A 7 45.67 10.64 12.24
N LEU A 8 46.52 10.39 13.23
CA LEU A 8 46.14 9.85 14.53
C LEU A 8 45.34 10.95 15.26
N TYR A 9 44.01 10.85 15.25
CA TYR A 9 43.16 11.64 16.15
C TYR A 9 43.33 11.09 17.56
N VAL A 10 44.30 11.65 18.29
CA VAL A 10 44.28 11.56 19.75
C VAL A 10 43.14 12.48 20.19
N VAL A 11 42.02 11.85 20.57
CA VAL A 11 40.96 12.52 21.33
C VAL A 11 41.58 12.87 22.68
N VAL A 12 42.26 14.01 22.74
CA VAL A 12 42.44 14.74 23.99
C VAL A 12 41.02 15.09 24.39
N GLY A 13 40.47 14.34 25.34
CA GLY A 13 39.22 14.69 25.98
C GLY A 13 39.32 16.15 26.35
N VAL A 14 38.41 16.94 25.78
CA VAL A 14 38.23 18.34 26.14
C VAL A 14 37.92 18.32 27.63
N ILE A 15 38.97 18.46 28.45
CA ILE A 15 38.83 19.12 29.74
C ILE A 15 38.24 20.45 29.31
N THR A 16 36.95 20.63 29.54
CA THR A 16 36.36 21.95 29.55
C THR A 16 37.21 22.72 30.53
N SER A 17 38.17 23.48 29.99
CA SER A 17 38.86 24.50 30.74
C SER A 17 37.74 25.36 31.27
N CYS A 18 37.49 25.31 32.58
CA CYS A 18 36.84 26.42 33.25
C CYS A 18 37.61 27.64 32.77
N GLY A 19 36.95 28.48 31.98
CA GLY A 19 37.57 29.67 31.42
C GLY A 19 38.25 30.41 32.56
N VAL A 20 39.45 30.94 32.27
CA VAL A 20 40.23 31.79 33.17
C VAL A 20 39.42 33.06 33.44
N GLY A 21 38.41 32.91 34.29
CA GLY A 21 37.64 33.98 34.87
C GLY A 21 38.30 34.30 36.19
N ASN A 22 38.69 35.57 36.36
CA ASN A 22 39.24 36.12 37.59
C ASN A 22 38.50 35.57 38.83
N CYS A 23 39.12 34.62 39.53
CA CYS A 23 38.75 34.22 40.87
C CYS A 23 39.10 35.39 41.79
N GLY A 24 38.15 36.32 41.97
CA GLY A 24 38.25 37.33 43.00
C GLY A 24 38.29 36.64 44.37
N ALA A 25 39.22 37.06 45.21
CA ALA A 25 39.33 36.65 46.61
C ALA A 25 38.09 37.13 47.40
N ALA A 26 36.98 36.41 47.25
CA ALA A 26 35.88 36.42 48.18
C ALA A 26 35.98 35.13 49.00
N ASP A 27 35.65 35.24 50.27
CA ASP A 27 35.52 34.14 51.23
C ASP A 27 34.46 33.14 50.71
N ASP A 28 34.85 32.29 49.75
CA ASP A 28 33.98 31.38 49.02
C ASP A 28 33.68 30.18 49.91
N THR A 29 32.84 30.45 50.90
CA THR A 29 32.29 29.45 51.82
C THR A 29 31.34 28.48 51.11
N THR A 30 31.07 28.65 49.81
CA THR A 30 30.23 27.73 49.05
C THR A 30 31.07 26.57 48.47
N PRO A 31 30.79 25.31 48.83
CA PRO A 31 31.57 24.20 48.32
C PRO A 31 31.41 24.04 46.80
N HIS A 32 32.51 23.93 46.08
CA HIS A 32 32.48 23.60 44.65
C HIS A 32 31.88 22.21 44.46
N ARG A 33 30.79 22.13 43.68
CA ARG A 33 30.09 20.87 43.45
C ARG A 33 30.65 20.16 42.22
N HIS A 34 30.82 18.85 42.34
CA HIS A 34 31.38 18.00 41.33
C HIS A 34 30.49 16.78 41.12
N LEU A 35 30.09 16.53 39.87
CA LEU A 35 29.37 15.31 39.49
C LEU A 35 30.32 14.37 38.75
N ALA A 36 30.64 13.25 39.41
CA ALA A 36 31.46 12.17 38.87
C ALA A 36 30.58 10.99 38.44
N VAL A 37 30.96 10.32 37.35
CA VAL A 37 30.35 9.05 36.96
C VAL A 37 31.15 7.90 37.55
N LEU A 38 30.46 6.80 37.89
CA LEU A 38 31.08 5.58 38.40
C LEU A 38 32.20 5.11 37.46
N ASP A 39 33.31 4.67 38.04
CA ASP A 39 34.52 4.19 37.36
C ASP A 39 35.33 5.25 36.58
N GLU A 40 34.89 6.52 36.57
CA GLU A 40 35.69 7.62 36.00
C GLU A 40 36.83 8.07 36.92
N THR A 41 37.66 8.97 36.40
CA THR A 41 38.66 9.73 37.17
C THR A 41 38.20 11.19 37.28
N ILE A 42 38.29 11.76 38.48
CA ILE A 42 37.97 13.17 38.72
C ILE A 42 39.18 13.93 39.29
N PHE A 43 39.24 15.21 38.98
CA PHE A 43 40.25 16.14 39.48
C PHE A 43 39.58 17.23 40.31
N LEU A 44 40.04 17.40 41.55
CA LEU A 44 39.69 18.55 42.39
C LEU A 44 40.87 19.52 42.36
N ALA A 45 40.63 20.78 42.02
CA ALA A 45 41.66 21.80 42.01
C ALA A 45 41.54 22.71 43.23
N GLY A 46 42.67 23.06 43.83
CA GLY A 46 42.80 24.11 44.82
C GLY A 46 43.92 25.07 44.40
N SER A 47 43.75 26.35 44.69
CA SER A 47 44.81 27.33 44.49
C SER A 47 44.74 28.40 45.56
N ASP A 48 45.89 28.93 45.95
CA ASP A 48 45.98 30.09 46.82
C ASP A 48 47.11 31.01 46.35
N LYS A 49 46.95 32.31 46.61
CA LYS A 49 48.00 33.30 46.34
C LYS A 49 48.90 33.40 47.56
N THR A 50 50.19 33.18 47.37
CA THR A 50 51.19 33.33 48.43
C THR A 50 52.44 33.99 47.89
N ASP A 51 52.99 34.93 48.66
CA ASP A 51 54.13 35.75 48.27
C ASP A 51 55.42 34.93 48.14
N SER A 52 55.50 33.79 48.84
CA SER A 52 56.65 32.90 48.80
C SER A 52 56.25 31.45 49.08
N ILE A 53 56.92 30.52 48.39
CA ILE A 53 56.84 29.07 48.65
C ILE A 53 57.37 28.71 50.05
N SER A 54 58.32 29.49 50.58
CA SER A 54 58.91 29.26 51.90
C SER A 54 57.90 29.41 53.04
N ASP A 55 56.78 30.09 52.79
CA ASP A 55 55.74 30.31 53.78
C ASP A 55 54.84 29.08 53.95
N VAL A 56 54.83 28.17 52.96
CA VAL A 56 53.94 27.01 52.91
C VAL A 56 54.60 25.81 53.60
N GLU A 57 53.97 25.31 54.67
CA GLU A 57 54.44 24.14 55.40
C GLU A 57 54.00 22.83 54.71
N SER A 58 52.72 22.74 54.35
CA SER A 58 52.17 21.55 53.68
C SER A 58 50.79 21.77 53.07
N VAL A 59 50.49 20.97 52.04
CA VAL A 59 49.14 20.81 51.49
C VAL A 59 48.57 19.49 51.96
N VAL A 60 47.33 19.51 52.47
CA VAL A 60 46.63 18.33 52.99
C VAL A 60 45.25 18.25 52.36
N TRP A 61 44.92 17.11 51.77
CA TRP A 61 43.57 16.80 51.36
C TRP A 61 42.89 15.94 52.42
N LEU A 62 41.70 16.37 52.81
CA LEU A 62 40.83 15.70 53.76
C LEU A 62 39.55 15.26 53.05
N LYS A 63 39.07 14.04 53.32
CA LYS A 63 37.71 13.61 53.01
C LYS A 63 36.93 13.63 54.32
N GLU A 64 35.93 14.49 54.39
CA GLU A 64 35.23 14.88 55.61
C GLU A 64 36.24 15.38 56.66
N THR A 65 36.62 14.54 57.63
CA THR A 65 37.63 14.83 58.65
C THR A 65 38.87 13.94 58.52
N ASN A 66 38.83 12.92 57.66
CA ASN A 66 39.90 11.95 57.51
C ASN A 66 40.94 12.45 56.50
N LYS A 67 42.22 12.43 56.89
CA LYS A 67 43.32 12.72 55.98
C LYS A 67 43.42 11.63 54.91
N ILE A 68 43.44 12.05 53.65
CA ILE A 68 43.64 11.14 52.50
C ILE A 68 45.03 11.32 51.87
N MET A 69 45.56 12.54 51.80
CA MET A 69 46.87 12.84 51.21
C MET A 69 47.55 14.01 51.95
N LYS A 70 48.89 14.05 51.98
CA LYS A 70 49.69 15.22 52.43
C LYS A 70 50.96 15.35 51.60
N GLN A 71 51.27 16.56 51.13
CA GLN A 71 52.52 16.91 50.45
C GLN A 71 53.22 18.05 51.19
N SER A 72 54.54 17.98 51.22
CA SER A 72 55.41 19.07 51.67
C SER A 72 56.47 19.44 50.61
N SER A 73 56.42 18.83 49.43
CA SER A 73 57.19 19.23 48.23
C SER A 73 56.22 19.85 47.24
N PHE A 74 56.58 20.99 46.65
CA PHE A 74 55.74 21.73 45.70
C PHE A 74 56.43 21.93 44.35
N ASP A 75 57.22 20.92 43.95
CA ASP A 75 57.98 20.85 42.70
C ASP A 75 57.18 20.26 41.53
N GLY A 76 55.87 20.09 41.69
CA GLY A 76 54.99 19.49 40.68
C GLY A 76 55.08 17.95 40.60
N THR A 77 55.94 17.31 41.40
CA THR A 77 56.02 15.84 41.39
C THR A 77 54.75 15.22 42.00
N PRO A 78 54.12 14.24 41.33
CA PRO A 78 52.93 13.59 41.86
C PRO A 78 53.26 12.73 43.09
N SER A 79 52.43 12.84 44.11
CA SER A 79 52.37 11.89 45.22
C SER A 79 51.17 10.97 45.03
N THR A 80 51.37 9.66 45.04
CA THR A 80 50.30 8.67 44.82
C THR A 80 50.15 7.76 46.04
N GLU A 81 48.92 7.61 46.54
CA GLU A 81 48.56 6.66 47.59
C GLU A 81 47.27 5.92 47.18
N GLY A 82 47.43 4.65 46.79
CA GLY A 82 46.32 3.84 46.30
C GLY A 82 45.67 4.43 45.05
N ARG A 83 44.40 4.86 45.17
CA ARG A 83 43.61 5.47 44.07
C ARG A 83 43.72 6.99 44.02
N TYR A 84 44.39 7.61 44.99
CA TYR A 84 44.56 9.06 45.07
C TYR A 84 45.93 9.44 44.49
N THR A 85 45.96 10.42 43.60
CA THR A 85 47.19 11.08 43.16
C THR A 85 47.05 12.57 43.38
N MET A 86 48.05 13.20 43.98
CA MET A 86 48.05 14.61 44.29
C MET A 86 49.21 15.29 43.60
N TYR A 87 48.94 16.46 43.03
CA TYR A 87 49.93 17.34 42.43
C TYR A 87 49.92 18.65 43.22
N ALA A 88 51.09 19.21 43.50
CA ALA A 88 51.24 20.52 44.08
C ALA A 88 52.45 21.21 43.45
N GLU A 89 52.23 22.38 42.87
CA GLU A 89 53.24 23.14 42.14
C GLU A 89 53.13 24.62 42.50
N PHE A 90 54.25 25.22 42.90
CA PHE A 90 54.33 26.66 43.11
C PHE A 90 54.72 27.35 41.80
N GLN A 91 53.88 28.27 41.33
CA GLN A 91 54.15 29.07 40.14
C GLN A 91 54.80 30.40 40.53
N ASP A 92 56.13 30.46 40.49
CA ASP A 92 56.93 31.64 40.85
C ASP A 92 56.47 32.93 40.14
N THR A 93 56.11 32.82 38.85
CA THR A 93 55.69 33.97 38.03
C THR A 93 54.34 34.53 38.43
N ALA A 94 53.48 33.70 39.02
CA ALA A 94 52.11 34.06 39.39
C ALA A 94 51.97 34.35 40.90
N GLY A 95 52.97 33.99 41.72
CA GLY A 95 52.89 34.06 43.18
C GLY A 95 51.74 33.22 43.71
N SER A 96 51.57 32.01 43.17
CA SER A 96 50.44 31.14 43.50
C SER A 96 50.86 29.70 43.64
N LEU A 97 50.31 29.04 44.65
CA LEU A 97 50.41 27.60 44.83
C LEU A 97 49.17 26.94 44.22
N GLU A 98 49.38 26.10 43.21
CA GLU A 98 48.35 25.28 42.61
C GLU A 98 48.45 23.85 43.14
N THR A 99 47.31 23.25 43.46
CA THR A 99 47.24 21.85 43.85
C THR A 99 46.06 21.18 43.19
N SER A 100 46.21 19.90 42.86
CA SER A 100 45.09 19.08 42.41
C SER A 100 45.11 17.71 43.06
N LEU A 101 43.91 17.16 43.25
CA LEU A 101 43.68 15.80 43.69
C LEU A 101 42.97 15.03 42.58
N GLU A 102 43.66 14.05 42.02
CA GLU A 102 43.15 13.04 41.11
C GLU A 102 42.64 11.84 41.91
N ILE A 103 41.40 11.44 41.66
CA ILE A 103 40.79 10.24 42.26
C ILE A 103 40.40 9.29 41.13
N ARG A 104 41.05 8.12 41.06
CA ARG A 104 40.81 7.10 40.02
C ARG A 104 39.73 6.11 40.42
N ASN A 105 39.04 5.55 39.42
CA ASN A 105 38.02 4.50 39.57
C ASN A 105 36.97 4.89 40.60
N ILE A 106 36.30 6.03 40.41
CA ILE A 106 35.34 6.58 41.36
C ILE A 106 34.26 5.55 41.73
N SER A 107 33.98 5.44 43.03
CA SER A 107 32.93 4.59 43.59
C SER A 107 31.91 5.43 44.36
N PHE A 108 30.72 4.90 44.66
CA PHE A 108 29.73 5.63 45.47
C PHE A 108 30.24 6.03 46.85
N SER A 109 31.17 5.26 47.42
CA SER A 109 31.78 5.59 48.71
C SER A 109 32.63 6.85 48.65
N ASP A 110 33.09 7.27 47.46
CA ASP A 110 33.89 8.48 47.25
C ASP A 110 33.04 9.76 47.26
N ALA A 111 31.71 9.66 47.27
CA ALA A 111 30.84 10.80 47.48
C ALA A 111 31.05 11.41 48.87
N GLY A 112 30.93 12.73 48.99
CA GLY A 112 31.13 13.44 50.25
C GLY A 112 31.82 14.79 50.08
N SER A 113 32.18 15.38 51.22
CA SER A 113 32.89 16.66 51.25
C SER A 113 34.40 16.44 51.29
N TYR A 114 35.14 17.11 50.43
CA TYR A 114 36.59 17.13 50.39
C TYR A 114 37.07 18.52 50.74
N THR A 115 38.11 18.63 51.56
CA THR A 115 38.71 19.90 51.92
C THR A 115 40.19 19.87 51.57
N CYS A 116 40.62 20.78 50.72
CA CYS A 116 42.03 21.11 50.56
C CYS A 116 42.41 22.10 51.65
N LYS A 117 43.42 21.81 52.47
CA LYS A 117 43.98 22.73 53.46
C LYS A 117 45.44 23.01 53.13
N ILE A 118 45.77 24.29 53.06
CA ILE A 118 47.14 24.76 52.86
C ILE A 118 47.60 25.37 54.19
N TYR A 119 48.59 24.73 54.80
CA TYR A 119 49.16 25.15 56.07
C TYR A 119 50.37 26.04 55.83
N TYR A 120 50.44 27.13 56.57
CA TYR A 120 51.52 28.11 56.51
C TYR A 120 52.25 28.16 57.84
N HIS A 121 53.52 28.58 57.83
CA HIS A 121 54.31 28.70 59.06
C HIS A 121 53.80 29.83 59.98
N GLU A 122 53.38 30.96 59.41
CA GLU A 122 53.03 32.17 60.18
C GLU A 122 51.62 32.72 59.85
N LYS A 123 50.90 32.10 58.92
CA LYS A 123 49.56 32.52 58.47
C LYS A 123 48.49 31.50 58.89
N LEU A 124 47.23 31.96 58.99
CA LEU A 124 46.11 31.04 59.18
C LEU A 124 46.00 30.09 57.98
N PRO A 125 45.60 28.82 58.20
CA PRO A 125 45.49 27.86 57.11
C PRO A 125 44.38 28.29 56.16
N PHE A 126 44.69 28.25 54.86
CA PHE A 126 43.71 28.43 53.81
C PHE A 126 42.99 27.11 53.55
N PHE A 127 41.70 27.18 53.18
CA PHE A 127 40.96 25.97 52.82
C PHE A 127 39.95 26.21 51.70
N ILE A 128 39.82 25.21 50.83
CA ILE A 128 38.79 25.15 49.79
C ILE A 128 37.99 23.88 50.00
N GLN A 129 36.67 23.99 49.91
CA GLN A 129 35.76 22.85 50.03
C GLN A 129 35.23 22.44 48.66
N HIS A 130 35.22 21.13 48.43
CA HIS A 130 34.61 20.48 47.29
C HIS A 130 33.55 19.50 47.80
N LYS A 131 32.48 19.32 47.04
CA LYS A 131 31.47 18.30 47.30
C LYS A 131 31.35 17.40 46.08
N ILE A 132 31.76 16.14 46.24
CA ILE A 132 31.63 15.14 45.20
C ILE A 132 30.28 14.43 45.36
N GLN A 133 29.56 14.38 44.25
CA GLN A 133 28.41 13.54 44.00
C GLN A 133 28.81 12.46 42.98
N VAL A 134 28.42 11.23 43.26
CA VAL A 134 28.70 10.10 42.36
C VAL A 134 27.39 9.57 41.78
N GLN A 135 27.40 9.30 40.47
CA GLN A 135 26.26 8.77 39.73
C GLN A 135 26.69 7.56 38.88
N GLY A 136 25.88 6.51 38.89
CA GLY A 136 26.04 5.37 37.98
C GLY A 136 25.35 5.61 36.64
N TYR A 137 25.71 4.79 35.66
CA TYR A 137 24.96 4.73 34.40
C TYR A 137 23.52 4.28 34.66
N PRO A 138 22.54 4.86 33.93
CA PRO A 138 21.18 4.32 33.96
C PRO A 138 21.19 2.92 33.35
N TRP A 139 20.28 2.08 33.81
CA TRP A 139 19.95 0.83 33.14
C TRP A 139 18.46 0.81 32.82
N LEU A 140 18.13 0.28 31.65
CA LEU A 140 16.78 0.24 31.11
C LEU A 140 16.40 -1.23 30.92
N ALA A 141 15.25 -1.63 31.47
CA ALA A 141 14.65 -2.92 31.19
C ALA A 141 13.22 -2.76 30.69
N LYS A 142 12.86 -3.61 29.73
CA LYS A 142 11.49 -3.75 29.21
C LYS A 142 10.85 -4.99 29.84
N ASP A 143 9.52 -4.99 29.96
CA ASP A 143 8.79 -6.17 30.42
C ASP A 143 8.79 -7.32 29.39
N LYS A 144 8.93 -6.98 28.09
CA LYS A 144 8.98 -7.93 26.98
C LYS A 144 9.97 -7.48 25.90
N GLU A 145 10.45 -8.44 25.11
CA GLU A 145 11.26 -8.11 23.94
C GLU A 145 10.42 -7.71 22.72
N VAL A 146 9.23 -8.30 22.60
CA VAL A 146 8.34 -8.13 21.44
C VAL A 146 6.93 -7.77 21.92
N TYR A 147 6.33 -6.78 21.28
CA TYR A 147 4.99 -6.26 21.59
C TYR A 147 4.07 -6.40 20.38
N SER A 148 2.77 -6.59 20.60
CA SER A 148 1.78 -6.45 19.52
C SER A 148 1.23 -5.01 19.50
N GLU A 149 0.84 -4.51 18.33
CA GLU A 149 0.23 -3.19 18.17
C GLU A 149 -0.97 -3.02 19.12
N GLY A 150 -1.08 -1.83 19.70
CA GLY A 150 -2.08 -1.49 20.71
C GLY A 150 -1.81 -2.04 22.12
N HIS A 151 -0.88 -3.00 22.30
CA HIS A 151 -0.54 -3.48 23.65
C HIS A 151 0.34 -2.47 24.39
N MET A 152 0.19 -2.41 25.71
CA MET A 152 1.01 -1.55 26.55
C MET A 152 2.44 -2.08 26.64
N VAL A 153 3.40 -1.26 26.21
CA VAL A 153 4.83 -1.37 26.51
C VAL A 153 5.02 -0.91 27.94
N SER A 154 5.75 -1.69 28.75
CA SER A 154 6.15 -1.29 30.10
C SER A 154 7.67 -1.35 30.21
N ALA A 155 8.28 -0.23 30.56
CA ALA A 155 9.72 -0.12 30.75
C ALA A 155 10.03 0.51 32.11
N ILE A 156 11.12 0.05 32.71
CA ILE A 156 11.69 0.64 33.92
C ILE A 156 13.10 1.11 33.59
N CYS A 157 13.40 2.33 34.02
CA CYS A 157 14.74 2.86 33.99
C CYS A 157 15.14 3.22 35.40
N CYS A 158 16.30 2.76 35.82
CA CYS A 158 16.83 3.10 37.13
C CYS A 158 18.27 3.55 37.05
N ALA A 159 18.64 4.44 37.96
CA ALA A 159 20.01 4.91 38.13
C ALA A 159 20.36 4.91 39.62
N ASN A 160 21.59 4.47 39.90
CA ASN A 160 22.18 4.59 41.23
C ASN A 160 22.85 5.95 41.36
N SER A 161 22.64 6.62 42.48
CA SER A 161 23.33 7.86 42.82
C SER A 161 23.73 7.87 44.29
N SER A 162 24.74 8.64 44.62
CA SER A 162 25.01 8.97 46.02
C SER A 162 23.84 9.80 46.59
N ARG A 163 23.49 9.61 47.87
CA ARG A 163 22.38 10.35 48.53
C ARG A 163 22.49 11.87 48.44
N ALA A 164 23.69 12.39 48.20
CA ALA A 164 23.93 13.81 48.03
C ALA A 164 23.30 14.39 46.74
N VAL A 165 22.90 13.56 45.77
CA VAL A 165 22.28 14.00 44.50
C VAL A 165 20.78 14.19 44.69
N THR A 166 20.34 15.43 44.86
CA THR A 166 18.93 15.75 45.14
C THR A 166 18.05 15.77 43.89
N ASP A 167 18.62 16.06 42.72
CA ASP A 167 17.90 16.49 41.52
C ASP A 167 18.21 15.65 40.27
N THR A 168 18.18 14.32 40.38
CA THR A 168 18.13 13.47 39.18
C THR A 168 16.71 13.38 38.66
N SER A 169 16.40 14.04 37.54
CA SER A 169 15.23 13.69 36.73
C SER A 169 15.62 12.64 35.69
N LEU A 170 14.71 11.70 35.46
CA LEU A 170 14.84 10.70 34.40
C LEU A 170 13.85 11.09 33.31
N ASP A 171 14.38 11.43 32.15
CA ASP A 171 13.59 11.85 31.00
C ASP A 171 13.52 10.70 29.99
N TRP A 172 12.35 10.48 29.41
CA TRP A 172 12.11 9.43 28.40
C TRP A 172 11.95 10.02 26.99
N SER A 173 12.53 9.36 26.00
CA SER A 173 12.36 9.73 24.59
C SER A 173 12.34 8.51 23.66
N ILE A 174 11.70 8.67 22.49
CA ILE A 174 11.71 7.70 21.39
C ILE A 174 12.23 8.41 20.14
N GLN A 175 13.31 7.90 19.53
CA GLN A 175 13.94 8.51 18.34
C GLN A 175 14.16 10.03 18.48
N ASN A 176 14.61 10.47 19.66
CA ASN A 176 14.81 11.88 20.06
C ASN A 176 13.53 12.72 20.29
N GLY A 177 12.33 12.16 20.13
CA GLY A 177 11.07 12.80 20.52
C GLY A 177 10.75 12.57 21.99
N ALA A 178 10.46 13.63 22.75
CA ALA A 178 10.06 13.53 24.15
C ALA A 178 8.68 12.86 24.29
N ILE A 179 8.52 11.98 25.28
CA ILE A 179 7.24 11.31 25.56
C ILE A 179 6.43 12.16 26.53
N SER A 180 5.54 13.02 26.03
CA SER A 180 4.86 14.05 26.83
C SER A 180 3.69 13.56 27.71
N ASN A 181 3.17 12.34 27.52
CA ASN A 181 1.82 11.99 27.98
C ASN A 181 1.72 10.76 28.90
N GLN A 182 2.81 10.30 29.53
CA GLN A 182 2.80 9.02 30.26
C GLN A 182 3.15 9.18 31.74
N VAL A 183 2.56 8.30 32.56
CA VAL A 183 2.62 8.37 34.02
C VAL A 183 4.00 7.95 34.50
N GLU A 184 4.88 8.91 34.69
CA GLU A 184 6.14 8.72 35.41
C GLU A 184 5.84 8.52 36.89
N THR A 185 5.84 7.26 37.35
CA THR A 185 5.84 6.99 38.79
C THR A 185 7.29 6.88 39.25
N GLY A 186 7.88 8.01 39.62
CA GLY A 186 9.24 8.07 40.15
C GLY A 186 9.30 7.51 41.57
N ASN A 187 9.69 6.25 41.73
CA ASN A 187 9.92 5.67 43.07
C ASN A 187 11.41 5.81 43.42
N LYS A 188 11.70 6.64 44.42
CA LYS A 188 13.02 6.72 45.05
C LYS A 188 13.08 5.68 46.16
N SER A 189 14.03 4.76 46.09
CA SER A 189 14.28 3.77 47.14
C SER A 189 15.73 3.86 47.63
N ILE A 190 15.93 3.57 48.91
CA ILE A 190 17.25 3.58 49.55
C ILE A 190 17.78 2.15 49.54
N VAL A 191 18.86 1.90 48.79
CA VAL A 191 19.48 0.57 48.68
C VAL A 191 20.49 0.34 49.81
N SER A 192 21.24 1.38 50.17
CA SER A 192 22.24 1.33 51.26
C SER A 192 22.39 2.68 51.99
N THR A 193 23.33 2.77 52.92
CA THR A 193 23.67 4.02 53.62
C THR A 193 24.11 5.13 52.68
N ASP A 194 24.78 4.78 51.58
CA ASP A 194 25.45 5.75 50.71
C ASP A 194 24.85 5.81 49.30
N VAL A 195 24.10 4.78 48.91
CA VAL A 195 23.49 4.65 47.57
C VAL A 195 21.98 4.80 47.62
N GLN A 196 21.49 5.70 46.79
CA GLN A 196 20.10 5.92 46.47
C GLN A 196 19.81 5.37 45.07
N LEU A 197 18.71 4.64 44.91
CA LEU A 197 18.20 4.17 43.63
C LEU A 197 17.02 5.05 43.24
N THR A 198 17.11 5.69 42.09
CA THR A 198 15.99 6.42 41.49
C THR A 198 15.51 5.65 40.29
N CYS A 199 14.24 5.24 40.30
CA CYS A 199 13.62 4.56 39.18
C CYS A 199 12.47 5.40 38.63
N SER A 200 12.30 5.38 37.31
CA SER A 200 11.13 5.86 36.60
C SER A 200 10.53 4.71 35.82
N ASN A 201 9.20 4.61 35.87
CA ASN A 201 8.45 3.64 35.09
C ASN A 201 7.75 4.35 33.95
N LEU A 202 7.83 3.79 32.75
CA LEU A 202 7.17 4.27 31.56
C LEU A 202 6.21 3.19 31.07
N THR A 203 4.97 3.58 30.81
CA THR A 203 3.99 2.69 30.16
C THR A 203 3.34 3.42 29.00
N PHE A 204 3.28 2.80 27.82
CA PHE A 204 2.64 3.37 26.62
C PHE A 204 2.10 2.36 25.62
N PRO A 205 1.02 2.66 24.87
CA PRO A 205 0.53 1.75 23.84
C PRO A 205 1.50 1.69 22.67
N ALA A 206 1.87 0.47 22.26
CA ALA A 206 2.73 0.22 21.10
C ALA A 206 2.03 0.61 19.80
N THR A 207 2.71 1.35 18.94
CA THR A 207 2.21 1.73 17.60
C THR A 207 3.17 1.24 16.51
N ARG A 208 2.68 0.91 15.32
CA ARG A 208 3.54 0.43 14.21
C ARG A 208 4.68 1.39 13.85
N HIS A 209 4.48 2.71 13.98
CA HIS A 209 5.52 3.70 13.70
C HIS A 209 6.72 3.63 14.66
N GLN A 210 6.55 3.03 15.84
CA GLN A 210 7.60 2.86 16.84
C GLN A 210 8.44 1.59 16.61
N HIS A 211 8.11 0.77 15.61
CA HIS A 211 8.90 -0.42 15.30
C HIS A 211 10.35 -0.04 14.93
N GLN A 212 11.33 -0.73 15.52
CA GLN A 212 12.77 -0.44 15.40
C GLN A 212 13.21 0.97 15.87
N GLN A 213 12.31 1.75 16.48
CA GLN A 213 12.72 3.00 17.12
C GLN A 213 13.42 2.70 18.45
N GLN A 214 14.37 3.56 18.78
CA GLN A 214 15.17 3.48 19.99
C GLN A 214 14.43 4.19 21.13
N LEU A 215 14.07 3.43 22.17
CA LEU A 215 13.58 3.94 23.44
C LEU A 215 14.78 4.30 24.30
N THR A 216 14.85 5.56 24.73
CA THR A 216 15.98 6.11 25.50
C THR A 216 15.48 6.65 26.83
N CYS A 217 16.17 6.27 27.91
CA CYS A 217 16.07 6.90 29.21
C CYS A 217 17.33 7.73 29.46
N MET A 218 17.18 8.99 29.81
CA MET A 218 18.29 9.92 30.04
C MET A 218 18.20 10.52 31.45
N ILE A 219 19.34 10.60 32.13
CA ILE A 219 19.46 11.31 33.40
C ILE A 219 19.77 12.77 33.08
N ARG A 220 18.81 13.67 33.31
CA ARG A 220 18.97 15.08 32.97
C ARG A 220 19.82 15.80 34.01
N ASN A 221 21.07 16.04 33.70
CA ASN A 221 22.04 16.74 34.54
C ASN A 221 23.20 17.26 33.69
N GLU A 222 24.32 17.63 34.31
CA GLU A 222 25.51 18.14 33.59
C GLU A 222 26.19 17.09 32.68
N ARG A 223 25.92 15.80 32.90
CA ARG A 223 26.53 14.68 32.15
C ARG A 223 25.61 14.06 31.10
N ASN A 224 24.28 14.18 31.24
CA ASN A 224 23.28 13.63 30.32
C ASN A 224 23.51 12.15 29.96
N LEU A 225 23.76 11.31 30.97
CA LEU A 225 23.96 9.87 30.75
C LEU A 225 22.64 9.23 30.28
N SER A 226 22.72 8.31 29.33
CA SER A 226 21.55 7.62 28.78
C SER A 226 21.73 6.11 28.69
N ALA A 227 20.60 5.40 28.68
CA ALA A 227 20.50 3.99 28.35
C ALA A 227 19.39 3.81 27.33
N ASP A 228 19.59 2.90 26.38
CA ASP A 228 18.73 2.73 25.23
C ASP A 228 18.41 1.27 24.92
N THR A 229 17.29 1.06 24.22
CA THR A 229 16.89 -0.23 23.69
C THR A 229 15.99 -0.07 22.48
N ASN A 230 15.99 -1.05 21.58
CA ASN A 230 15.10 -1.03 20.42
C ASN A 230 13.72 -1.63 20.74
N LEU A 231 12.68 -1.03 20.18
CA LEU A 231 11.30 -1.52 20.27
C LEU A 231 11.03 -2.47 19.10
N PHE A 232 10.52 -3.67 19.40
CA PHE A 232 10.07 -4.62 18.38
C PHE A 232 8.57 -4.80 18.46
N ILE A 233 7.86 -4.16 17.55
CA ILE A 233 6.39 -4.13 17.53
C ILE A 233 5.89 -4.96 16.35
N LEU A 234 5.05 -5.95 16.63
CA LEU A 234 4.30 -6.76 15.68
C LEU A 234 2.99 -6.03 15.34
N TYR A 235 2.72 -5.87 14.06
CA TYR A 235 1.52 -5.18 13.57
C TYR A 235 1.00 -5.83 12.31
N SER A 236 -0.32 -5.79 12.14
CA SER A 236 -1.01 -6.39 11.02
C SER A 236 -0.72 -5.67 9.72
N ALA A 237 -0.60 -6.45 8.66
CA ALA A 237 -0.23 -5.94 7.35
C ALA A 237 -1.29 -4.96 6.81
N SER A 238 -0.86 -3.76 6.42
CA SER A 238 -1.63 -2.86 5.55
C SER A 238 -1.21 -3.10 4.11
N VAL A 239 -2.16 -3.08 3.18
CA VAL A 239 -1.92 -3.30 1.76
C VAL A 239 -2.31 -2.06 0.97
N GLN A 240 -1.55 -1.78 -0.09
CA GLN A 240 -1.83 -0.79 -1.12
C GLN A 240 -1.76 -1.46 -2.50
N ILE A 241 -2.79 -1.25 -3.32
CA ILE A 241 -2.83 -1.70 -4.72
C ILE A 241 -2.46 -0.54 -5.63
N SER A 242 -1.57 -0.78 -6.59
CA SER A 242 -1.36 0.12 -7.72
C SER A 242 -1.30 -0.66 -9.04
N VAL A 243 -1.80 -0.04 -10.11
CA VAL A 243 -1.81 -0.63 -11.46
C VAL A 243 -0.95 0.24 -12.38
N LEU A 244 0.21 -0.28 -12.81
CA LEU A 244 1.28 0.50 -13.44
C LEU A 244 1.02 0.95 -14.90
N ASN A 245 -0.17 0.73 -15.45
CA ASN A 245 -0.55 1.17 -16.79
C ASN A 245 -1.66 2.24 -16.80
N SER A 246 -2.08 2.74 -15.64
CA SER A 246 -3.04 3.84 -15.58
C SER A 246 -2.36 5.17 -15.91
N THR A 247 -2.88 5.91 -16.89
CA THR A 247 -2.48 7.31 -17.13
C THR A 247 -3.07 8.27 -16.09
N ASN A 248 -4.00 7.81 -15.25
CA ASN A 248 -4.61 8.58 -14.16
C ASN A 248 -4.17 8.02 -12.81
N THR A 249 -3.52 8.85 -12.00
CA THR A 249 -2.97 8.47 -10.68
C THR A 249 -3.97 8.54 -9.53
N ASP A 250 -5.17 9.08 -9.74
CA ASP A 250 -6.14 9.37 -8.66
C ASP A 250 -7.46 8.57 -8.73
N ASP A 251 -7.66 7.72 -9.74
CA ASP A 251 -8.92 6.98 -9.88
C ASP A 251 -8.83 5.56 -9.29
N THR A 252 -9.83 5.23 -8.47
CA THR A 252 -10.05 3.89 -7.87
C THR A 252 -10.35 2.79 -8.89
N SER A 253 -10.47 3.16 -10.16
CA SER A 253 -10.65 2.25 -11.29
C SER A 253 -9.58 2.50 -12.34
N THR A 254 -9.14 1.42 -13.00
CA THR A 254 -8.18 1.50 -14.10
C THR A 254 -8.74 0.78 -15.31
N SER A 255 -8.86 1.49 -16.43
CA SER A 255 -9.30 0.88 -17.69
C SER A 255 -8.10 0.32 -18.47
N ILE A 256 -8.16 -0.94 -18.88
CA ILE A 256 -7.09 -1.64 -19.61
C ILE A 256 -7.66 -2.38 -20.82
N GLU A 257 -7.02 -2.27 -21.98
CA GLU A 257 -7.43 -3.02 -23.18
C GLU A 257 -7.25 -4.54 -23.03
N GLU A 258 -8.14 -5.31 -23.64
CA GLU A 258 -8.06 -6.76 -23.73
C GLU A 258 -6.78 -7.20 -24.45
N CYS A 259 -6.22 -8.34 -24.05
CA CYS A 259 -4.93 -8.87 -24.47
C CYS A 259 -3.71 -8.04 -24.06
N ALA A 260 -3.89 -6.88 -23.41
CA ALA A 260 -2.78 -6.17 -22.79
C ALA A 260 -2.23 -6.95 -21.58
N ILE A 261 -0.94 -6.73 -21.30
CA ILE A 261 -0.30 -7.22 -20.08
C ILE A 261 -0.59 -6.22 -18.97
N GLY A 262 -1.46 -6.59 -18.03
CA GLY A 262 -1.69 -5.85 -16.80
C GLY A 262 -0.55 -6.09 -15.81
N ILE A 263 -0.04 -5.02 -15.22
CA ILE A 263 0.95 -5.07 -14.14
C ILE A 263 0.28 -4.55 -12.88
N ILE A 264 -0.03 -5.47 -11.97
CA ILE A 264 -0.60 -5.15 -10.65
C ILE A 264 0.55 -5.20 -9.65
N VAL A 265 0.79 -4.09 -8.98
CA VAL A 265 1.76 -3.97 -7.91
C VAL A 265 1.03 -3.91 -6.58
N CYS A 266 1.47 -4.77 -5.68
CA CYS A 266 0.94 -4.86 -4.33
C CYS A 266 2.05 -4.45 -3.38
N GLU A 267 1.83 -3.40 -2.60
CA GLU A 267 2.73 -3.06 -1.51
C GLU A 267 2.07 -3.46 -0.21
N ALA A 268 2.79 -4.19 0.64
CA ALA A 268 2.29 -4.46 1.98
C ALA A 268 3.35 -4.12 3.02
N ASP A 269 2.93 -3.36 4.02
CA ASP A 269 3.71 -3.05 5.21
C ASP A 269 3.14 -3.82 6.39
N GLY A 270 3.93 -4.75 6.93
CA GLY A 270 3.56 -5.58 8.07
C GLY A 270 4.79 -6.16 8.75
N ASN A 271 4.73 -6.28 10.08
CA ASN A 271 5.71 -7.04 10.86
C ASN A 271 4.99 -8.11 11.70
N PRO A 272 5.17 -9.41 11.42
CA PRO A 272 6.13 -9.99 10.48
C PRO A 272 5.72 -9.71 9.02
N PRO A 273 6.61 -9.99 8.05
CA PRO A 273 6.38 -9.66 6.65
C PRO A 273 5.15 -10.40 6.16
N ALA A 274 4.28 -9.70 5.44
CA ALA A 274 3.05 -10.29 4.95
C ALA A 274 3.29 -11.28 3.81
N ASN A 275 2.41 -12.26 3.69
CA ASN A 275 2.19 -12.99 2.45
C ASN A 275 1.01 -12.35 1.72
N VAL A 276 1.18 -12.08 0.43
CA VAL A 276 0.13 -11.49 -0.41
C VAL A 276 -0.41 -12.53 -1.37
N THR A 277 -1.72 -12.56 -1.51
CA THR A 277 -2.40 -13.36 -2.51
C THR A 277 -3.38 -12.52 -3.30
N LEU A 278 -3.26 -12.57 -4.61
CA LEU A 278 -4.23 -12.00 -5.53
C LEU A 278 -5.41 -12.96 -5.67
N GLN A 279 -6.63 -12.46 -5.46
CA GLN A 279 -7.86 -13.22 -5.63
C GLN A 279 -8.77 -12.54 -6.64
N LYS A 280 -9.47 -13.36 -7.41
CA LYS A 280 -10.47 -12.92 -8.38
C LYS A 280 -11.83 -13.44 -7.94
N GLN A 281 -12.84 -12.57 -7.94
CA GLN A 281 -14.22 -13.02 -7.72
C GLN A 281 -14.75 -13.61 -9.03
N ALA A 282 -15.40 -14.77 -8.96
CA ALA A 282 -16.13 -15.36 -10.07
C ALA A 282 -17.63 -15.03 -9.91
N ARG A 283 -18.38 -14.91 -11.03
CA ARG A 283 -19.71 -14.27 -11.04
C ARG A 283 -20.72 -14.95 -10.12
N ASN A 284 -20.50 -16.24 -9.79
CA ASN A 284 -21.34 -17.05 -8.91
C ASN A 284 -20.54 -18.01 -8.01
N GLU A 285 -19.20 -17.94 -8.05
CA GLU A 285 -18.32 -18.75 -7.22
C GLU A 285 -17.51 -17.77 -6.39
N GLY A 286 -17.51 -17.92 -5.06
CA GLY A 286 -16.80 -17.00 -4.17
C GLY A 286 -15.33 -16.81 -4.56
N TRP A 287 -14.63 -15.86 -3.92
CA TRP A 287 -13.23 -15.54 -4.20
C TRP A 287 -12.33 -16.76 -4.48
N THR A 288 -11.90 -16.89 -5.74
CA THR A 288 -10.97 -17.95 -6.15
C THR A 288 -9.55 -17.39 -6.10
N ARG A 289 -8.63 -18.18 -5.55
CA ARG A 289 -7.20 -17.80 -5.51
C ARG A 289 -6.65 -17.91 -6.93
N GLN A 290 -6.18 -16.80 -7.48
CA GLN A 290 -5.51 -16.84 -8.77
C GLN A 290 -4.08 -17.37 -8.55
N LEU A 291 -3.73 -18.46 -9.25
CA LEU A 291 -2.49 -19.21 -9.02
C LEU A 291 -1.28 -18.59 -9.74
N HIS A 292 -1.22 -17.26 -9.83
CA HIS A 292 -0.04 -16.58 -10.34
C HIS A 292 0.98 -16.43 -9.22
N LEU A 293 2.13 -17.08 -9.38
CA LEU A 293 3.28 -16.85 -8.53
C LEU A 293 3.75 -15.41 -8.78
N PRO A 294 3.90 -14.56 -7.74
CA PRO A 294 4.41 -13.21 -7.92
C PRO A 294 5.82 -13.29 -8.50
N ALA A 295 6.10 -12.48 -9.52
CA ALA A 295 7.30 -12.63 -10.32
C ALA A 295 8.53 -11.96 -9.70
N VAL A 296 8.35 -10.98 -8.80
CA VAL A 296 9.43 -10.28 -8.12
C VAL A 296 8.96 -9.82 -6.75
N GLN A 297 9.80 -10.03 -5.74
CA GLN A 297 9.66 -9.46 -4.40
C GLN A 297 10.80 -8.45 -4.22
N SER A 298 10.51 -7.16 -4.17
CA SER A 298 11.45 -6.20 -3.57
C SER A 298 11.10 -6.07 -2.09
N ARG A 299 12.14 -5.97 -1.26
CA ARG A 299 11.99 -5.76 0.18
C ARG A 299 12.83 -4.56 0.56
N ASP A 300 12.17 -3.51 1.04
CA ASP A 300 12.81 -2.37 1.68
C ASP A 300 12.31 -2.31 3.13
N GLY A 301 13.12 -2.85 4.04
CA GLY A 301 12.70 -3.09 5.42
C GLY A 301 11.51 -4.06 5.51
N TRP A 302 10.39 -3.58 6.04
CA TRP A 302 9.13 -4.34 6.19
C TRP A 302 8.16 -4.08 5.05
N ASN A 303 8.39 -3.02 4.26
CA ASN A 303 7.63 -2.82 3.04
C ASN A 303 8.10 -3.86 2.03
N THR A 304 7.15 -4.68 1.59
CA THR A 304 7.38 -5.69 0.59
C THR A 304 6.49 -5.39 -0.60
N SER A 305 7.06 -5.40 -1.79
CA SER A 305 6.32 -5.20 -3.03
C SER A 305 6.24 -6.52 -3.80
N TRP A 306 5.06 -6.85 -4.31
CA TRP A 306 4.81 -7.98 -5.19
C TRP A 306 4.28 -7.49 -6.52
N THR A 307 4.89 -7.95 -7.61
CA THR A 307 4.43 -7.66 -8.96
C THR A 307 3.75 -8.90 -9.55
N PHE A 308 2.50 -8.71 -9.97
CA PHE A 308 1.71 -9.72 -10.68
C PHE A 308 1.55 -9.29 -12.14
N TYR A 309 1.93 -10.20 -13.04
CA TYR A 309 1.68 -10.06 -14.47
C TYR A 309 0.47 -10.91 -14.83
N CYS A 310 -0.55 -10.27 -15.40
CA CYS A 310 -1.74 -10.97 -15.88
C CYS A 310 -2.05 -10.56 -17.32
N THR A 311 -2.47 -11.54 -18.13
CA THR A 311 -3.06 -11.27 -19.43
C THR A 311 -4.52 -10.90 -19.22
N ILE A 312 -4.89 -9.69 -19.61
CA ILE A 312 -6.25 -9.19 -19.47
C ILE A 312 -7.13 -9.84 -20.55
N SER A 313 -8.31 -10.32 -20.16
CA SER A 313 -9.31 -10.90 -21.07
C SER A 313 -10.69 -10.36 -20.74
N ALA A 314 -11.61 -10.33 -21.70
CA ALA A 314 -13.00 -9.90 -21.47
C ALA A 314 -13.73 -10.73 -20.39
N GLY A 315 -13.29 -11.97 -20.15
CA GLY A 315 -13.76 -12.82 -19.05
C GLY A 315 -13.14 -12.49 -17.68
N MET A 316 -12.23 -11.52 -17.62
CA MET A 316 -11.66 -10.99 -16.38
C MET A 316 -12.66 -9.99 -15.80
N MET A 317 -13.47 -10.46 -14.86
CA MET A 317 -14.44 -9.64 -14.15
C MET A 317 -13.78 -8.43 -13.45
N PRO A 318 -14.53 -7.33 -13.26
CA PRO A 318 -13.96 -6.06 -12.82
C PRO A 318 -13.37 -6.08 -11.41
N GLU A 319 -13.79 -7.00 -10.54
CA GLU A 319 -13.34 -7.00 -9.15
C GLU A 319 -12.15 -7.94 -8.91
N SER A 320 -10.97 -7.34 -8.78
CA SER A 320 -9.80 -7.99 -8.19
C SER A 320 -9.67 -7.55 -6.73
N THR A 321 -9.42 -8.50 -5.82
CA THR A 321 -9.14 -8.20 -4.42
C THR A 321 -7.82 -8.81 -4.03
N MET A 322 -7.02 -8.01 -3.36
CA MET A 322 -5.79 -8.48 -2.75
C MET A 322 -6.04 -8.76 -1.29
N ARG A 323 -5.56 -9.92 -0.85
CA ARG A 323 -5.58 -10.28 0.56
C ARG A 323 -4.17 -10.46 1.04
N THR A 324 -3.85 -9.78 2.13
CA THR A 324 -2.58 -9.93 2.82
C THR A 324 -2.79 -10.70 4.12
N PHE A 325 -1.76 -11.44 4.50
CA PHE A 325 -1.78 -12.22 5.72
C PHE A 325 -0.37 -12.33 6.28
N ASN A 326 -0.18 -11.88 7.51
CA ASN A 326 1.10 -12.00 8.22
C ASN A 326 1.01 -12.83 9.51
N GLY A 327 -0.06 -13.60 9.70
CA GLY A 327 -0.17 -14.50 10.86
C GLY A 327 -0.62 -13.86 12.16
N LEU A 328 -0.84 -12.53 12.21
CA LEU A 328 -1.28 -11.84 13.43
C LEU A 328 -2.80 -11.71 13.55
N ASP A 329 -3.49 -11.43 12.43
CA ASP A 329 -4.95 -11.28 12.43
C ASP A 329 -5.66 -12.43 11.72
N ALA A 330 -6.79 -12.85 12.31
CA ALA A 330 -7.77 -13.71 11.65
C ALA A 330 -8.58 -12.94 10.59
N GLN A 331 -8.73 -11.62 10.75
CA GLN A 331 -9.33 -10.74 9.76
C GLN A 331 -8.28 -10.35 8.72
N ARG A 332 -8.55 -10.73 7.46
CA ARG A 332 -7.69 -10.35 6.33
C ARG A 332 -8.00 -8.91 5.98
N ASN A 333 -7.02 -8.02 6.15
CA ASN A 333 -7.06 -6.72 5.52
C ASN A 333 -7.07 -6.97 4.00
N SER A 334 -8.12 -6.51 3.35
CA SER A 334 -8.29 -6.65 1.92
C SER A 334 -8.60 -5.29 1.34
N GLU A 335 -7.83 -4.92 0.34
CA GLU A 335 -8.15 -3.80 -0.53
C GLU A 335 -8.68 -4.37 -1.84
N GLN A 336 -9.67 -3.69 -2.40
CA GLN A 336 -10.30 -4.07 -3.66
C GLN A 336 -9.97 -2.97 -4.67
N HIS A 337 -9.57 -3.39 -5.87
CA HIS A 337 -9.33 -2.47 -6.99
C HIS A 337 -10.13 -2.95 -8.18
N GLU A 338 -10.87 -2.04 -8.79
CA GLU A 338 -11.69 -2.35 -9.95
C GLU A 338 -10.87 -2.16 -11.23
N ILE A 339 -10.73 -3.23 -12.01
CA ILE A 339 -10.06 -3.20 -13.31
C ILE A 339 -11.14 -3.25 -14.38
N ASP A 340 -11.34 -2.13 -15.07
CA ASP A 340 -12.28 -2.02 -16.17
C ASP A 340 -11.63 -2.52 -17.46
N VAL A 341 -12.10 -3.64 -18.01
CA VAL A 341 -11.48 -4.24 -19.20
C VAL A 341 -12.14 -3.73 -20.46
N LEU A 342 -11.39 -2.97 -21.27
CA LEU A 342 -11.86 -2.45 -22.55
C LEU A 342 -11.64 -3.49 -23.65
N PHE A 343 -12.67 -3.90 -24.39
CA PHE A 343 -12.53 -4.86 -25.48
C PHE A 343 -13.41 -4.52 -26.67
N SER A 344 -12.97 -4.94 -27.86
CA SER A 344 -13.66 -4.67 -29.11
C SER A 344 -15.03 -5.32 -29.17
N THR A 345 -15.92 -4.76 -29.99
CA THR A 345 -17.28 -5.25 -30.10
C THR A 345 -17.35 -6.60 -30.82
N HIS A 346 -18.13 -7.55 -30.31
CA HIS A 346 -18.57 -8.73 -31.06
C HIS A 346 -20.06 -8.59 -31.41
N THR A 347 -20.37 -8.52 -32.70
CA THR A 347 -21.73 -8.19 -33.20
C THR A 347 -22.39 -9.42 -33.82
N ILE A 348 -23.61 -9.73 -33.39
CA ILE A 348 -24.42 -10.84 -33.90
C ILE A 348 -25.80 -10.29 -34.28
N LEU A 349 -26.29 -10.66 -35.46
CA LEU A 349 -27.68 -10.44 -35.85
C LEU A 349 -28.48 -11.68 -35.44
N THR A 350 -29.44 -11.52 -34.52
CA THR A 350 -30.16 -12.65 -33.90
C THR A 350 -31.39 -13.10 -34.71
N SER A 351 -31.78 -12.31 -35.72
CA SER A 351 -32.81 -12.67 -36.69
C SER A 351 -32.44 -13.91 -37.51
N ALA A 352 -33.44 -14.62 -38.06
CA ALA A 352 -33.22 -15.79 -38.89
C ALA A 352 -32.41 -15.46 -40.16
N ASN A 353 -31.63 -16.45 -40.67
CA ASN A 353 -30.77 -16.29 -41.85
C ASN A 353 -31.52 -15.83 -43.11
N VAL A 354 -32.79 -16.21 -43.22
CA VAL A 354 -33.72 -15.75 -44.24
C VAL A 354 -34.98 -15.28 -43.52
N MET A 355 -35.39 -14.04 -43.77
CA MET A 355 -36.67 -13.51 -43.29
C MET A 355 -37.60 -13.29 -44.48
N ASN A 356 -38.72 -14.00 -44.48
CA ASN A 356 -39.81 -13.76 -45.41
C ASN A 356 -40.80 -12.82 -44.74
N VAL A 357 -41.03 -11.67 -45.36
CA VAL A 357 -41.92 -10.63 -44.84
C VAL A 357 -42.98 -10.32 -45.89
N GLY A 358 -44.26 -10.28 -45.52
CA GLY A 358 -45.32 -9.90 -46.44
C GLY A 358 -45.20 -8.44 -46.87
N GLU A 359 -45.62 -8.12 -48.11
CA GLU A 359 -45.76 -6.72 -48.52
C GLU A 359 -46.75 -6.01 -47.55
N ASN A 360 -46.34 -4.86 -47.02
CA ASN A 360 -47.03 -4.06 -45.99
C ASN A 360 -46.98 -4.59 -44.54
N ASP A 361 -46.27 -5.69 -44.28
CA ASP A 361 -46.05 -6.13 -42.90
C ASP A 361 -44.99 -5.29 -42.17
N ASP A 362 -45.13 -5.20 -40.85
CA ASP A 362 -44.12 -4.63 -39.97
C ASP A 362 -43.14 -5.71 -39.54
N PHE A 363 -41.85 -5.39 -39.50
CA PHE A 363 -40.81 -6.30 -39.04
C PHE A 363 -39.66 -5.57 -38.36
N TYR A 364 -38.76 -6.32 -37.74
CA TYR A 364 -37.58 -5.74 -37.10
C TYR A 364 -36.34 -6.63 -37.23
N PHE A 365 -35.18 -5.98 -37.18
CA PHE A 365 -33.91 -6.65 -36.96
C PHE A 365 -33.50 -6.51 -35.50
N GLU A 366 -32.94 -7.56 -34.94
CA GLU A 366 -32.36 -7.54 -33.60
C GLU A 366 -30.87 -7.86 -33.67
N CYS A 367 -30.05 -6.93 -33.18
CA CYS A 367 -28.60 -7.05 -33.13
C CYS A 367 -28.16 -7.17 -31.68
N ALA A 368 -27.49 -8.25 -31.33
CA ALA A 368 -26.83 -8.41 -30.04
C ALA A 368 -25.34 -8.06 -30.16
N THR A 369 -24.82 -7.26 -29.23
CA THR A 369 -23.41 -6.92 -29.13
C THR A 369 -22.84 -7.34 -27.77
N GLU A 370 -21.62 -7.86 -27.77
CA GLU A 370 -20.81 -8.06 -26.56
C GLU A 370 -19.58 -7.15 -26.64
N SER A 371 -19.50 -6.15 -25.75
CA SER A 371 -18.49 -5.07 -25.83
C SER A 371 -18.31 -4.33 -24.51
N ASN A 372 -17.11 -3.78 -24.26
CA ASN A 372 -16.89 -2.75 -23.24
C ASN A 372 -15.91 -1.68 -23.76
N PRO A 373 -16.30 -0.40 -23.91
CA PRO A 373 -17.59 0.20 -23.57
C PRO A 373 -18.75 -0.34 -24.43
N VAL A 374 -19.98 0.08 -24.12
CA VAL A 374 -21.18 -0.29 -24.89
C VAL A 374 -21.05 0.20 -26.34
N ALA A 375 -21.20 -0.72 -27.30
CA ALA A 375 -21.08 -0.43 -28.72
C ALA A 375 -22.25 0.38 -29.27
N VAL A 376 -21.94 1.25 -30.24
CA VAL A 376 -22.92 1.83 -31.15
C VAL A 376 -23.13 0.85 -32.31
N VAL A 377 -24.39 0.60 -32.66
CA VAL A 377 -24.75 -0.34 -33.74
C VAL A 377 -25.43 0.40 -34.88
N THR A 378 -24.98 0.15 -36.11
CA THR A 378 -25.64 0.56 -37.34
C THR A 378 -26.13 -0.66 -38.11
N LEU A 379 -27.19 -0.49 -38.90
CA LEU A 379 -27.71 -1.51 -39.79
C LEU A 379 -27.29 -1.17 -41.22
N GLN A 380 -26.63 -2.10 -41.90
CA GLN A 380 -26.15 -1.92 -43.27
C GLN A 380 -26.92 -2.80 -44.24
N LYS A 381 -27.09 -2.32 -45.47
CA LYS A 381 -27.70 -3.04 -46.60
C LYS A 381 -26.77 -3.05 -47.79
N ILE A 382 -26.74 -4.15 -48.54
CA ILE A 382 -26.08 -4.23 -49.85
C ILE A 382 -26.91 -3.44 -50.88
N VAL A 383 -26.33 -2.37 -51.44
CA VAL A 383 -26.99 -1.53 -52.48
C VAL A 383 -26.47 -1.80 -53.89
N ASN A 384 -25.20 -2.19 -54.00
CA ASN A 384 -24.53 -2.62 -55.22
C ASN A 384 -23.84 -3.96 -54.97
N ILE A 385 -23.37 -4.64 -56.03
CA ILE A 385 -22.90 -6.05 -56.01
C ILE A 385 -22.00 -6.40 -54.81
N ASP A 386 -21.23 -5.46 -54.23
CA ASP A 386 -20.48 -5.66 -52.98
C ASP A 386 -20.40 -4.40 -52.08
N GLU A 387 -21.29 -3.42 -52.26
CA GLU A 387 -21.23 -2.15 -51.51
C GLU A 387 -22.26 -2.12 -50.37
N TRP A 388 -21.77 -1.99 -49.14
CA TRP A 388 -22.58 -1.83 -47.94
C TRP A 388 -22.85 -0.35 -47.68
N THR A 389 -24.10 -0.01 -47.42
CA THR A 389 -24.50 1.35 -47.05
C THR A 389 -25.22 1.35 -45.71
N ASP A 390 -24.83 2.27 -44.84
CA ASP A 390 -25.51 2.52 -43.56
C ASP A 390 -26.94 3.01 -43.81
N LEU A 391 -27.90 2.36 -43.17
CA LEU A 391 -29.27 2.80 -43.19
C LEU A 391 -29.49 3.85 -42.11
N SER A 392 -30.26 4.88 -42.43
CA SER A 392 -30.68 5.92 -41.48
C SER A 392 -31.64 5.45 -40.38
N ALA A 393 -31.87 4.13 -40.28
CA ALA A 393 -32.74 3.55 -39.26
C ALA A 393 -32.10 3.70 -37.87
N LYS A 394 -32.78 4.39 -36.97
CA LYS A 394 -32.30 4.57 -35.59
C LYS A 394 -32.59 3.32 -34.77
N PRO A 395 -31.58 2.69 -34.15
CA PRO A 395 -31.82 1.55 -33.27
C PRO A 395 -32.46 1.98 -31.95
N SER A 396 -33.24 1.09 -31.35
CA SER A 396 -33.68 1.17 -29.96
C SER A 396 -32.90 0.17 -29.11
N LEU A 397 -32.27 0.62 -28.02
CA LEU A 397 -31.61 -0.26 -27.05
C LEU A 397 -32.70 -0.97 -26.21
N ILE A 398 -32.78 -2.29 -26.35
CA ILE A 398 -33.81 -3.13 -25.71
C ILE A 398 -33.33 -3.65 -24.35
N SER A 399 -32.07 -4.06 -24.25
CA SER A 399 -31.47 -4.57 -23.02
C SER A 399 -30.00 -4.22 -22.95
N ASN A 400 -29.51 -3.98 -21.73
CA ASN A 400 -28.09 -3.81 -21.45
C ASN A 400 -27.75 -4.55 -20.14
N ASP A 401 -27.19 -5.75 -20.27
CA ASP A 401 -26.79 -6.61 -19.14
C ASP A 401 -25.26 -6.71 -19.09
N GLY A 402 -24.64 -5.73 -18.43
CA GLY A 402 -23.19 -5.58 -18.36
C GLY A 402 -22.58 -5.32 -19.72
N PHE A 403 -21.90 -6.32 -20.27
CA PHE A 403 -21.23 -6.23 -21.57
C PHE A 403 -22.12 -6.62 -22.75
N LYS A 404 -23.33 -7.14 -22.49
CA LYS A 404 -24.25 -7.60 -23.54
C LYS A 404 -25.35 -6.58 -23.75
N SER A 405 -25.45 -6.07 -24.97
CA SER A 405 -26.49 -5.11 -25.35
C SER A 405 -27.28 -5.65 -26.54
N THR A 406 -28.59 -5.41 -26.54
CA THR A 406 -29.46 -5.82 -27.65
C THR A 406 -30.13 -4.59 -28.24
N TRP A 407 -30.00 -4.43 -29.54
CA TRP A 407 -30.50 -3.29 -30.32
C TRP A 407 -31.56 -3.76 -31.29
N ARG A 408 -32.58 -2.93 -31.53
CA ARG A 408 -33.67 -3.25 -32.44
C ARG A 408 -33.91 -2.16 -33.46
N PHE A 409 -34.01 -2.55 -34.73
CA PHE A 409 -34.30 -1.67 -35.86
C PHE A 409 -35.68 -2.01 -36.41
N TYR A 410 -36.62 -1.07 -36.35
CA TYR A 410 -38.01 -1.27 -36.78
C TYR A 410 -38.22 -0.79 -38.22
N PHE A 411 -38.93 -1.59 -39.00
CA PHE A 411 -39.40 -1.28 -40.34
C PHE A 411 -40.91 -1.39 -40.35
N ILE A 412 -41.57 -0.31 -40.78
CA ILE A 412 -43.03 -0.23 -40.84
C ILE A 412 -43.43 -0.31 -42.31
N ASN A 413 -44.46 -1.09 -42.61
CA ASN A 413 -45.05 -1.19 -43.94
C ASN A 413 -44.01 -1.61 -45.01
N ALA A 414 -43.51 -2.84 -44.93
CA ALA A 414 -42.45 -3.35 -45.79
C ALA A 414 -42.79 -3.23 -47.29
N SER A 415 -41.88 -2.66 -48.08
CA SER A 415 -42.00 -2.54 -49.54
C SER A 415 -40.94 -3.38 -50.25
N LEU A 416 -41.13 -3.65 -51.55
CA LEU A 416 -40.16 -4.38 -52.37
C LEU A 416 -38.75 -3.76 -52.37
N GLU A 417 -38.61 -2.45 -52.12
CA GLU A 417 -37.31 -1.77 -52.01
C GLU A 417 -36.54 -2.17 -50.75
N VAL A 418 -37.22 -2.74 -49.76
CA VAL A 418 -36.65 -3.25 -48.52
C VAL A 418 -36.05 -4.66 -48.72
N ALA A 419 -36.43 -5.40 -49.77
CA ALA A 419 -35.79 -6.68 -50.08
C ALA A 419 -34.27 -6.52 -50.27
N GLY A 420 -33.46 -7.43 -49.73
CA GLY A 420 -32.01 -7.38 -49.86
C GLY A 420 -31.25 -8.08 -48.73
N THR A 421 -29.93 -7.94 -48.76
CA THR A 421 -29.04 -8.53 -47.76
C THR A 421 -28.62 -7.49 -46.73
N TYR A 422 -28.76 -7.83 -45.44
CA TYR A 422 -28.56 -6.94 -44.30
C TYR A 422 -27.51 -7.48 -43.34
N ARG A 423 -26.80 -6.60 -42.65
CA ARG A 423 -25.92 -6.96 -41.51
C ARG A 423 -25.92 -5.85 -40.46
N CYS A 424 -25.63 -6.21 -39.22
CA CYS A 424 -25.32 -5.24 -38.17
C CYS A 424 -23.82 -4.93 -38.20
N LEU A 425 -23.45 -3.67 -38.00
CA LEU A 425 -22.08 -3.24 -37.77
C LEU A 425 -22.02 -2.60 -36.38
N GLY A 426 -21.10 -3.07 -35.54
CA GLY A 426 -20.94 -2.59 -34.17
C GLY A 426 -19.55 -2.01 -33.93
N PHE A 427 -19.49 -0.86 -33.26
CA PHE A 427 -18.24 -0.21 -32.86
C PHE A 427 -18.39 0.51 -31.51
N ASN A 428 -17.43 0.33 -30.62
CA ASN A 428 -17.43 0.94 -29.29
C ASN A 428 -16.23 1.87 -29.03
N GLY A 429 -15.45 2.22 -30.06
CA GLY A 429 -14.23 3.00 -29.89
C GLY A 429 -12.98 2.17 -29.58
N VAL A 430 -13.12 0.87 -29.30
CA VAL A 430 -12.00 -0.04 -28.97
C VAL A 430 -11.82 -1.07 -30.08
N GLY A 431 -10.59 -1.19 -30.59
CA GLY A 431 -10.27 -2.14 -31.66
C GLY A 431 -10.92 -1.79 -33.01
N VAL A 432 -11.36 -2.81 -33.74
CA VAL A 432 -11.96 -2.68 -35.08
C VAL A 432 -13.47 -2.91 -35.03
N GLU A 433 -14.18 -2.34 -36.00
CA GLU A 433 -15.61 -2.57 -36.17
C GLU A 433 -15.89 -4.04 -36.52
N THR A 434 -16.91 -4.61 -35.92
CA THR A 434 -17.31 -6.01 -36.16
C THR A 434 -18.67 -6.05 -36.83
N ALA A 435 -18.71 -6.71 -37.99
CA ALA A 435 -19.93 -6.96 -38.74
C ALA A 435 -20.52 -8.34 -38.38
N SER A 436 -21.84 -8.41 -38.27
CA SER A 436 -22.55 -9.69 -38.14
C SER A 436 -22.50 -10.50 -39.43
N VAL A 437 -22.85 -11.78 -39.33
CA VAL A 437 -23.19 -12.59 -40.52
C VAL A 437 -24.38 -11.92 -41.24
N PRO A 438 -24.33 -11.80 -42.58
CA PRO A 438 -25.40 -11.17 -43.33
C PRO A 438 -26.63 -12.10 -43.45
N ILE A 439 -27.81 -11.51 -43.50
CA ILE A 439 -29.08 -12.22 -43.71
C ILE A 439 -29.85 -11.67 -44.90
N LEU A 440 -30.60 -12.55 -45.57
CA LEU A 440 -31.42 -12.18 -46.72
C LEU A 440 -32.85 -11.89 -46.26
N VAL A 441 -33.38 -10.74 -46.65
CA VAL A 441 -34.80 -10.40 -46.49
C VAL A 441 -35.48 -10.50 -47.85
N GLU A 442 -36.47 -11.38 -47.93
CA GLU A 442 -37.34 -11.56 -49.08
C GLU A 442 -38.72 -10.98 -48.77
N ILE A 443 -39.22 -10.12 -49.66
CA ILE A 443 -40.58 -9.58 -49.56
C ILE A 443 -41.50 -10.44 -50.41
N GLU A 444 -42.44 -11.14 -49.75
CA GLU A 444 -43.45 -11.93 -50.43
C GLU A 444 -44.52 -10.99 -50.99
N ASP A 445 -44.53 -10.82 -52.31
CA ASP A 445 -45.58 -10.08 -53.02
C ASP A 445 -46.88 -10.89 -52.97
N GLU A 446 -47.84 -10.45 -52.16
CA GLU A 446 -49.16 -11.07 -52.05
C GLU A 446 -49.87 -11.16 -53.43
N LYS A 447 -49.53 -10.29 -54.38
CA LYS A 447 -50.09 -10.31 -55.73
C LYS A 447 -49.53 -11.42 -56.60
N LYS A 448 -48.36 -12.01 -56.27
CA LYS A 448 -47.86 -13.24 -56.93
C LYS A 448 -48.56 -14.50 -56.42
N LEU A 449 -49.08 -14.51 -55.19
CA LEU A 449 -49.90 -15.62 -54.70
C LEU A 449 -51.31 -15.61 -55.30
N PHE A 450 -51.83 -14.41 -55.63
CA PHE A 450 -53.02 -14.22 -56.47
C PHE A 450 -52.73 -14.08 -57.98
N GLY A 451 -51.47 -14.29 -58.37
CA GLY A 451 -51.05 -14.49 -59.75
C GLY A 451 -51.71 -15.76 -60.26
N VAL A 452 -52.94 -15.57 -60.72
CA VAL A 452 -53.87 -16.52 -61.31
C VAL A 452 -53.18 -17.83 -61.64
N LYS A 453 -53.25 -18.78 -60.70
CA LYS A 453 -53.39 -20.18 -61.08
C LYS A 453 -54.65 -20.19 -61.94
N ILE A 454 -54.49 -19.97 -63.24
CA ILE A 454 -55.43 -20.43 -64.25
C ILE A 454 -55.26 -21.94 -64.17
N THR A 455 -55.73 -22.55 -63.08
CA THR A 455 -56.12 -23.94 -63.04
C THR A 455 -57.17 -24.05 -64.13
N ASP A 456 -56.74 -24.49 -65.31
CA ASP A 456 -57.31 -25.49 -66.23
C ASP A 456 -58.84 -25.61 -66.39
N HIS A 457 -59.65 -24.74 -65.78
CA HIS A 457 -61.09 -24.74 -65.86
C HIS A 457 -61.56 -24.11 -67.16
N SER A 458 -60.84 -23.12 -67.71
CA SER A 458 -61.17 -22.59 -69.05
C SER A 458 -60.87 -23.60 -70.15
N VAL A 459 -59.77 -24.36 -70.05
CA VAL A 459 -59.41 -25.40 -71.03
C VAL A 459 -60.34 -26.62 -70.90
N THR A 460 -60.64 -27.08 -69.68
CA THR A 460 -61.61 -28.18 -69.49
C THR A 460 -63.04 -27.80 -69.90
N ILE A 461 -63.50 -26.57 -69.64
CA ILE A 461 -64.83 -26.11 -70.09
C ILE A 461 -64.90 -26.08 -71.62
N VAL A 462 -63.86 -25.61 -72.31
CA VAL A 462 -63.82 -25.59 -73.79
C VAL A 462 -63.80 -27.03 -74.36
N ILE A 463 -63.05 -27.96 -73.76
CA ILE A 463 -63.03 -29.37 -74.19
C ILE A 463 -64.38 -30.05 -73.95
N VAL A 464 -65.05 -29.78 -72.81
CA VAL A 464 -66.39 -30.33 -72.50
C VAL A 464 -67.45 -29.78 -73.47
N ILE A 465 -67.43 -28.48 -73.78
CA ILE A 465 -68.36 -27.89 -74.75
C ILE A 465 -68.11 -28.45 -76.15
N ALA A 466 -66.84 -28.58 -76.57
CA ALA A 466 -66.49 -29.15 -77.87
C ALA A 466 -66.91 -30.61 -78.02
N SER A 467 -66.76 -31.42 -76.96
CA SER A 467 -67.17 -32.83 -76.96
C SER A 467 -68.69 -33.00 -76.96
N ILE A 468 -69.44 -32.16 -76.25
CA ILE A 468 -70.92 -32.14 -76.31
C ILE A 468 -71.41 -31.75 -77.71
N LEU A 469 -70.81 -30.73 -78.35
CA LEU A 469 -71.16 -30.32 -79.71
C LEU A 469 -70.88 -31.43 -80.74
N LEU A 470 -69.76 -32.15 -80.59
CA LEU A 470 -69.42 -33.27 -81.47
C LEU A 470 -70.42 -34.43 -81.32
N LEU A 471 -70.84 -34.72 -80.08
CA LEU A 471 -71.81 -35.77 -79.79
C LEU A 471 -73.19 -35.43 -80.36
N LEU A 472 -73.62 -34.18 -80.28
CA LEU A 472 -74.85 -33.69 -80.92
C LEU A 472 -74.80 -33.82 -82.45
N LEU A 473 -73.66 -33.50 -83.08
CA LEU A 473 -73.48 -33.67 -84.53
C LEU A 473 -73.58 -35.14 -84.95
N VAL A 474 -73.02 -36.07 -84.17
CA VAL A 474 -73.12 -37.51 -84.43
C VAL A 474 -74.58 -37.99 -84.30
N ILE A 475 -75.32 -37.53 -83.28
CA ILE A 475 -76.74 -37.86 -83.13
C ILE A 475 -77.55 -37.33 -84.33
N ILE A 476 -77.29 -36.10 -84.78
CA ILE A 476 -77.94 -35.52 -85.96
C ILE A 476 -77.60 -36.34 -87.22
N LEU A 477 -76.36 -36.78 -87.38
CA LEU A 477 -75.92 -37.60 -88.52
C LEU A 477 -76.60 -38.97 -88.52
N ILE A 478 -76.71 -39.62 -87.36
CA ILE A 478 -77.41 -40.91 -87.20
C ILE A 478 -78.91 -40.74 -87.49
N ALA A 479 -79.54 -39.68 -86.98
CA ALA A 479 -80.94 -39.36 -87.28
C ALA A 479 -81.16 -39.08 -88.78
N TYR A 480 -80.21 -38.39 -89.43
CA TYR A 480 -80.24 -38.13 -90.87
C TYR A 480 -80.11 -39.41 -91.71
N ILE A 481 -79.18 -40.30 -91.36
CA ILE A 481 -78.98 -41.60 -92.04
C ILE A 481 -80.21 -42.50 -91.84
N LYS A 482 -80.76 -42.57 -90.62
CA LYS A 482 -81.98 -43.35 -90.33
C LYS A 482 -83.20 -42.82 -91.08
N ARG A 483 -83.30 -41.50 -91.28
CA ARG A 483 -84.39 -40.87 -92.06
C ARG A 483 -84.22 -41.07 -93.57
N ARG A 484 -82.98 -41.18 -94.06
CA ARG A 484 -82.68 -41.47 -95.48
C ARG A 484 -82.94 -42.94 -95.85
N ASN A 485 -82.75 -43.87 -94.90
CA ASN A 485 -82.98 -45.31 -95.14
C ASN A 485 -84.46 -45.74 -95.11
N HIS A 486 -85.39 -44.84 -94.74
CA HIS A 486 -86.84 -45.11 -94.74
C HIS A 486 -87.58 -44.58 -95.98
N ARG A 487 -86.88 -44.04 -96.97
CA ARG A 487 -87.44 -43.61 -98.26
C ARG A 487 -86.73 -44.30 -99.42
N SER A 488 -86.94 -45.60 -99.57
CA SER A 488 -86.69 -46.29 -100.83
C SER A 488 -87.52 -47.56 -100.95
N VAL A 489 -88.52 -47.48 -101.84
CA VAL A 489 -89.11 -48.56 -102.66
C VAL A 489 -90.29 -49.35 -102.07
N THR A 490 -91.49 -48.84 -102.36
CA THR A 490 -92.70 -49.61 -102.68
C THR A 490 -92.66 -50.07 -104.15
N ILE A 491 -92.91 -51.35 -104.42
CA ILE A 491 -93.36 -51.87 -105.73
C ILE A 491 -94.55 -52.82 -105.46
N PRO A 492 -95.69 -52.66 -106.15
CA PRO A 492 -96.84 -53.57 -106.12
C PRO A 492 -96.74 -54.63 -107.24
N ASP A 493 -97.36 -55.80 -107.05
CA ASP A 493 -98.39 -56.34 -107.96
C ASP A 493 -98.87 -57.76 -107.57
N GLU A 494 -100.06 -58.05 -108.06
CA GLU A 494 -100.96 -59.19 -107.86
C GLU A 494 -100.46 -60.58 -108.33
N LEU A 495 -101.27 -61.59 -107.97
CA LEU A 495 -101.68 -62.76 -108.80
C LEU A 495 -100.73 -63.98 -108.91
N TYR A 496 -101.02 -65.07 -108.17
CA TYR A 496 -101.55 -66.36 -108.67
C TYR A 496 -101.39 -67.52 -107.64
N ARG A 497 -102.49 -68.27 -107.45
CA ARG A 497 -102.69 -69.58 -106.78
C ARG A 497 -102.74 -69.67 -105.26
#